data_AF-A0AA38ULJ5-F1
#
_entry.id   AF-A0AA38ULJ5-F1
#
_cell.length_a   1.000
_cell.length_b   1.000
_cell.length_c   1.000
_cell.angle_alpha   90.00
_cell.angle_beta   90.00
_cell.angle_gamma   90.00
#
_symmetry.space_group_name_H-M   'P 1'
#
loop_
_entity.id
_entity.type
_entity.pdbx_description
1 polymer ?
#
loop_
_entity_poly.entity_id
_entity_poly.type
_entity_poly.pdbx_seq_one_letter_code
_entity_poly.pdbx_strand_id
1 'polypeptide(L)'
;LNKENVPSRAYIAFKNEEQLALFSREYDGHLFRDKSGKPSFRAIQGFHSYRCTGHESQAVVEFAPYQKVPSEKKKIDPRNGTIEKDENYISFIESLNASAKPELVSIETLSTWQY
;
A
#
# COMPACT_ATOMS: atom_id res chain seq x y z
N LEU A 1 -33.32 6.89 5.74
CA LEU A 1 -32.36 6.82 6.85
C LEU A 1 -31.26 7.84 6.58
N ASN A 2 -31.22 8.93 7.35
CA ASN A 2 -30.22 9.99 7.21
C ASN A 2 -28.86 9.42 7.64
N LYS A 3 -28.01 9.01 6.70
CA LYS A 3 -26.63 8.63 7.01
C LYS A 3 -25.89 9.93 7.28
N GLU A 4 -25.85 10.35 8.54
CA GLU A 4 -24.95 11.43 8.93
C GLU A 4 -23.52 11.05 8.57
N ASN A 5 -22.80 12.01 7.99
CA ASN A 5 -21.42 11.83 7.60
C ASN A 5 -20.54 11.79 8.86
N VAL A 6 -20.12 10.59 9.28
CA VAL A 6 -19.24 10.41 10.43
C VAL A 6 -17.80 10.64 9.98
N PRO A 7 -17.07 11.63 10.53
CA PRO A 7 -15.68 11.86 10.18
C PRO A 7 -14.79 10.75 10.74
N SER A 8 -13.95 10.17 9.88
CA SER A 8 -12.91 9.23 10.27
C SER A 8 -11.71 9.97 10.89
N ARG A 9 -11.13 9.43 11.95
CA ARG A 9 -9.94 9.98 12.63
C ARG A 9 -8.90 8.89 12.88
N ALA A 10 -7.63 9.22 12.77
CA ALA A 10 -6.51 8.32 13.05
C ALA A 10 -5.39 9.07 13.78
N TYR A 11 -4.62 8.35 14.60
CA TYR A 11 -3.44 8.88 15.29
C TYR A 11 -2.19 8.19 14.75
N ILE A 12 -1.18 8.97 14.40
CA ILE A 12 0.07 8.48 13.83
C ILE A 12 1.21 8.96 14.72
N ALA A 13 2.03 8.02 15.20
CA ALA A 13 3.23 8.33 15.96
C ALA A 13 4.46 8.30 15.02
N PHE A 14 5.08 9.46 14.84
CA PHE A 14 6.32 9.57 14.06
C PHE A 14 7.54 9.34 14.95
N LYS A 15 8.56 8.66 14.41
CA LYS A 15 9.86 8.47 15.08
C LYS A 15 10.80 9.64 14.86
N ASN A 16 10.69 10.29 13.69
CA ASN A 16 11.58 11.37 13.25
C ASN A 16 10.74 12.63 13.00
N GLU A 17 11.26 13.79 13.40
CA GLU A 17 10.58 15.08 13.23
C GLU A 17 10.49 15.51 11.77
N GLU A 18 11.50 15.21 10.95
CA GLU A 18 11.48 15.53 9.51
C GLU A 18 10.32 14.84 8.78
N GLN A 19 10.01 13.60 9.16
CA GLN A 19 8.90 12.83 8.59
C GLN A 19 7.54 13.43 9.00
N LEU A 20 7.43 13.90 10.25
CA LEU A 20 6.25 14.62 10.72
C LEU A 20 6.04 15.91 9.93
N ALA A 21 7.09 16.72 9.76
CA ALA A 21 7.01 17.99 9.04
C ALA A 21 6.64 17.78 7.56
N LEU A 22 7.24 16.79 6.90
CA LEU A 22 6.92 16.44 5.52
C LEU A 22 5.46 15.98 5.37
N PHE A 23 5.02 15.07 6.25
CA PHE A 23 3.65 14.55 6.24
C PHE A 23 2.63 15.66 6.48
N SER A 24 2.84 16.50 7.50
CA SER A 24 1.94 17.60 7.82
C SER A 24 1.80 18.56 6.64
N ARG A 25 2.89 18.89 5.94
CA ARG A 25 2.85 19.81 4.80
C ARG A 25 2.15 19.22 3.59
N GLU A 26 2.38 17.95 3.31
CA GLU A 26 1.89 17.30 2.09
C GLU A 26 0.45 16.79 2.22
N TYR A 27 0.03 16.43 3.44
CA TYR A 27 -1.24 15.79 3.70
C TYR A 27 -2.31 16.72 4.27
N ASP A 28 -1.93 17.89 4.76
CA ASP A 28 -2.89 18.91 5.16
C ASP A 28 -3.68 19.41 3.95
N GLY A 29 -5.01 19.32 4.04
CA GLY A 29 -5.90 19.66 2.94
C GLY A 29 -6.05 18.58 1.85
N HIS A 30 -5.51 17.37 2.04
CA HIS A 30 -5.68 16.29 1.08
C HIS A 30 -7.16 15.92 0.89
N LEU A 31 -7.62 15.79 -0.36
CA LEU A 31 -9.02 15.50 -0.67
C LEU A 31 -9.24 14.01 -0.86
N PHE A 32 -9.93 13.39 0.10
CA PHE A 32 -10.41 12.02 -0.02
C PHE A 32 -11.72 11.99 -0.78
N ARG A 33 -11.77 11.17 -1.84
CA ARG A 33 -12.99 10.89 -2.59
C ARG A 33 -13.46 9.49 -2.27
N ASP A 34 -14.69 9.38 -1.76
CA ASP A 34 -15.32 8.08 -1.64
C ASP A 34 -15.68 7.53 -3.04
N LYS A 35 -15.52 6.22 -3.21
CA LYS A 35 -15.95 5.46 -4.40
C LYS A 35 -17.46 5.56 -4.62
N SER A 36 -18.23 5.95 -3.59
CA SER A 36 -19.70 6.06 -3.62
C SER A 36 -20.26 7.23 -4.44
N GLY A 37 -19.50 7.81 -5.36
CA GLY A 37 -20.04 8.77 -6.32
C GLY A 37 -20.97 8.09 -7.30
N LYS A 38 -22.29 8.14 -7.04
CA LYS A 38 -23.27 7.85 -8.09
C LYS A 38 -22.93 8.73 -9.30
N PRO A 39 -22.97 8.22 -10.53
CA PRO A 39 -22.82 9.07 -11.70
C PRO A 39 -23.96 10.09 -11.67
N SER A 40 -23.65 11.35 -11.39
CA SER A 40 -24.65 12.40 -11.57
C SER A 40 -24.59 12.81 -13.03
N PHE A 41 -25.65 12.50 -13.75
CA PHE A 41 -25.84 13.00 -15.10
C PHE A 41 -26.16 14.49 -14.98
N ARG A 42 -25.14 15.34 -15.06
CA ARG A 42 -25.37 16.75 -15.38
C ARG A 42 -25.61 16.84 -16.88
N ALA A 43 -26.88 16.73 -17.28
CA ALA A 43 -27.29 17.02 -18.64
C ALA A 43 -27.14 18.53 -18.89
N ILE A 44 -26.03 18.91 -19.50
CA ILE A 44 -25.93 20.15 -20.28
C ILE A 44 -26.28 19.76 -21.71
N GLN A 45 -27.25 20.45 -22.33
CA GLN A 45 -27.66 20.18 -23.71
C GLN A 45 -26.42 20.05 -24.61
N GLY A 46 -26.15 18.83 -25.09
CA GLY A 46 -25.06 18.54 -26.02
C GLY A 46 -23.74 18.02 -25.45
N PHE A 47 -23.55 17.88 -24.12
CA PHE A 47 -22.28 17.37 -23.56
C PHE A 47 -22.52 16.33 -22.46
N HIS A 48 -22.42 15.05 -22.81
CA HIS A 48 -22.49 13.95 -21.83
C HIS A 48 -21.15 13.81 -21.10
N SER A 49 -21.02 14.44 -19.93
CA SER A 49 -19.92 14.19 -19.00
C SER A 49 -20.39 13.34 -17.83
N TYR A 50 -19.86 12.12 -17.71
CA TYR A 50 -20.03 11.29 -16.52
C TYR A 50 -19.14 11.85 -15.41
N ARG A 51 -19.70 12.60 -14.46
CA ARG A 51 -18.98 13.06 -13.27
C ARG A 51 -19.43 12.25 -12.06
N CYS A 52 -18.52 11.43 -11.52
CA CYS A 52 -18.74 10.77 -10.25
C CYS A 52 -18.79 11.85 -9.16
N THR A 53 -19.98 12.10 -8.62
CA THR A 53 -20.19 13.14 -7.60
C THR A 53 -20.15 12.45 -6.24
N GLY A 54 -18.96 11.96 -5.88
CA GLY A 54 -18.71 11.35 -4.58
C GLY A 54 -18.59 12.40 -3.48
N HIS A 55 -18.73 11.98 -2.23
CA HIS A 55 -18.45 12.84 -1.09
C HIS A 55 -16.95 13.13 -1.03
N GLU A 56 -16.57 14.40 -1.19
CA GLU A 56 -15.19 14.88 -1.06
C GLU A 56 -14.97 15.31 0.39
N SER A 57 -14.02 14.68 1.09
CA SER A 57 -13.69 15.01 2.48
C SER A 57 -12.28 15.55 2.53
N GLN A 58 -12.11 16.75 3.07
CA GLN A 58 -10.80 17.34 3.26
C GLN A 58 -10.15 16.78 4.52
N ALA A 59 -8.91 16.30 4.38
CA ALA A 59 -8.08 15.90 5.50
C ALA A 59 -7.61 17.14 6.26
N VAL A 60 -7.61 17.04 7.58
CA VAL A 60 -7.01 18.04 8.48
C VAL A 60 -5.99 17.31 9.34
N VAL A 61 -4.79 17.86 9.42
CA VAL A 61 -3.72 17.31 10.26
C VAL A 61 -3.56 18.22 11.49
N GLU A 62 -3.87 17.67 12.66
CA GLU A 62 -3.72 18.38 13.94
C GLU A 62 -2.88 17.55 14.93
N PHE A 63 -2.30 18.22 15.92
CA PHE A 63 -1.63 17.52 17.01
C PHE A 63 -2.64 16.77 17.88
N ALA A 64 -2.27 15.53 18.26
CA ALA A 64 -3.11 14.74 19.14
C ALA A 64 -3.28 15.43 20.51
N PRO A 65 -4.50 15.49 21.07
CA PRO A 65 -4.73 16.10 22.39
C PRO A 65 -4.01 15.34 23.51
N TYR A 66 -3.68 14.07 23.29
CA TYR A 66 -2.85 13.26 24.17
C TYR A 66 -1.62 12.75 23.41
N GLN A 67 -0.44 13.20 23.82
CA GLN A 67 0.81 12.91 23.12
C GLN A 67 1.53 11.65 23.61
N LYS A 68 1.03 10.96 24.64
CA LYS A 68 1.72 9.75 25.10
C LYS A 68 1.45 8.60 24.14
N VAL A 69 2.49 8.24 23.40
CA VAL A 69 2.49 7.07 22.52
C VAL A 69 2.67 5.83 23.39
N PRO A 70 1.75 4.85 23.33
CA PRO A 70 1.97 3.55 23.97
C PRO A 70 3.26 2.93 23.40
N SER A 71 4.23 2.61 24.25
CA SER A 71 5.43 1.90 23.78
C SER A 71 5.01 0.55 23.21
N GLU A 72 5.29 0.35 21.93
CA GLU A 72 5.09 -0.93 21.26
C GLU A 72 6.10 -1.94 21.84
N LYS A 73 5.68 -2.69 22.87
CA LYS A 73 6.41 -3.88 23.30
C LYS A 73 6.23 -4.92 22.19
N LYS A 74 7.04 -4.81 21.13
CA LYS A 74 7.15 -5.89 20.15
C LYS A 74 7.62 -7.13 20.90
N LYS A 75 6.70 -8.06 21.12
CA LYS A 75 7.05 -9.42 21.52
C LYS A 75 7.86 -9.98 20.36
N ILE A 76 9.17 -10.04 20.52
CA ILE A 76 10.04 -10.70 19.55
C ILE A 76 9.61 -12.17 19.56
N ASP A 77 9.18 -12.65 18.40
CA ASP A 77 8.79 -14.06 18.27
C ASP A 77 10.01 -14.94 18.61
N PRO A 78 9.89 -15.95 19.49
CA PRO A 78 11.00 -16.84 19.81
C PRO A 78 11.58 -17.58 18.60
N ARG A 79 10.82 -17.68 17.50
CA ARG A 79 11.21 -18.30 16.23
C ARG A 79 11.69 -17.26 15.20
N ASN A 80 11.76 -15.99 15.56
CA ASN A 80 12.37 -14.98 14.68
C ASN A 80 13.86 -15.33 14.46
N GLY A 81 14.29 -15.40 13.20
CA GLY A 81 15.67 -15.74 12.84
C GLY A 81 16.00 -17.24 12.82
N THR A 82 15.02 -18.15 12.93
CA THR A 82 15.29 -19.60 12.79
C THR A 82 15.15 -20.12 11.36
N ILE A 83 14.77 -19.27 10.39
CA ILE A 83 14.59 -19.67 8.99
C ILE A 83 15.86 -20.25 8.37
N GLU A 84 17.04 -19.75 8.76
CA GLU A 84 18.33 -20.25 8.26
C GLU A 84 18.65 -21.68 8.69
N LYS A 85 17.98 -22.17 9.75
CA LYS A 85 18.10 -23.55 10.24
C LYS A 85 17.00 -24.47 9.71
N ASP A 86 16.05 -23.94 8.95
CA ASP A 86 14.95 -24.73 8.40
C ASP A 86 15.46 -25.57 7.23
N GLU A 87 15.20 -26.88 7.28
CA GLU A 87 15.60 -27.84 6.25
C GLU A 87 15.08 -27.45 4.86
N ASN A 88 13.84 -26.94 4.77
CA ASN A 88 13.26 -26.53 3.49
C ASN A 88 13.96 -25.31 2.90
N TYR A 89 14.38 -24.36 3.75
CA TYR A 89 15.13 -23.18 3.31
C TYR A 89 16.52 -23.57 2.81
N ILE A 90 17.19 -24.50 3.51
CA ILE A 90 18.50 -25.02 3.11
C ILE A 90 18.39 -25.73 1.75
N SER A 91 17.43 -26.64 1.58
CA SER A 91 17.21 -27.34 0.30
C SER A 91 16.90 -26.38 -0.85
N PHE A 92 16.17 -25.29 -0.59
CA PHE A 92 15.89 -24.26 -1.60
C PHE A 92 17.16 -23.50 -2.02
N ILE A 93 18.00 -23.10 -1.07
CA ILE A 93 19.27 -22.43 -1.35
C ILE A 93 20.24 -23.36 -2.09
N GLU A 94 20.30 -24.63 -1.73
CA GLU A 94 21.07 -25.65 -2.44
C GLU A 94 20.57 -25.83 -3.88
N SER A 95 19.25 -25.86 -4.10
CA SER A 95 18.64 -25.91 -5.44
C SER A 95 18.99 -24.67 -6.28
N LEU A 96 18.95 -23.47 -5.70
CA LEU A 96 19.35 -22.25 -6.39
C LEU A 96 20.84 -22.26 -6.78
N ASN A 97 21.72 -22.66 -5.87
CA ASN A 97 23.16 -22.76 -6.15
C ASN A 97 23.47 -23.88 -7.16
N ALA A 98 22.73 -24.99 -7.14
CA ALA A 98 22.85 -26.06 -8.13
C ALA A 98 22.37 -25.63 -9.53
N SER A 99 21.32 -24.80 -9.60
CA SER A 99 20.82 -24.23 -10.86
C SER A 99 21.71 -23.13 -11.46
N ALA A 100 22.66 -22.60 -10.68
CA ALA A 100 23.69 -21.67 -11.15
C ALA A 100 24.80 -22.36 -11.96
N LYS A 101 24.64 -23.63 -12.32
CA LYS A 101 25.37 -24.22 -13.44
C LYS A 101 24.64 -23.80 -14.72
N PRO A 102 25.22 -22.91 -15.56
CA PRO A 102 24.57 -22.44 -16.76
C PRO A 102 24.47 -23.62 -17.74
N GLU A 103 23.36 -24.34 -17.71
CA GLU A 103 22.97 -25.16 -18.85
C GLU A 103 22.56 -24.16 -19.94
N LEU A 104 23.55 -23.82 -20.76
CA LEU A 104 23.37 -23.04 -21.98
C LEU A 104 22.31 -23.76 -22.81
N VAL A 105 21.06 -23.31 -22.69
CA VAL A 105 20.01 -23.62 -23.66
C VAL A 105 20.47 -23.06 -24.99
N SER A 106 21.15 -23.92 -25.76
CA SER A 106 21.59 -23.68 -27.13
C SER A 106 20.38 -23.25 -27.95
N ILE A 107 20.52 -22.07 -28.57
CA ILE A 107 19.51 -21.39 -29.40
C ILE A 107 19.04 -22.28 -30.57
N GLU A 108 19.77 -23.34 -30.92
CA GLU A 108 19.36 -24.31 -31.95
C GLU A 108 18.06 -25.07 -31.65
N THR A 109 17.58 -25.08 -30.41
CA THR A 109 16.31 -25.75 -30.07
C THR A 109 15.06 -24.93 -30.37
N LEU A 110 15.19 -23.63 -30.69
CA LEU A 110 14.07 -22.73 -30.99
C LEU A 110 13.78 -22.55 -32.49
N SER A 111 14.62 -23.09 -33.38
CA SER A 111 14.40 -23.00 -34.84
C SER A 111 13.48 -24.09 -35.40
N THR A 112 13.12 -25.10 -34.61
CA THR A 112 12.35 -26.27 -35.09
C THR A 112 10.84 -26.01 -35.25
N TRP A 113 10.33 -24.84 -34.84
CA TRP A 113 8.90 -24.48 -35.00
C TRP A 113 8.64 -23.32 -35.97
N GLN A 114 9.56 -23.04 -36.89
CA GLN A 114 9.32 -22.09 -37.96
C GLN A 114 9.11 -22.81 -39.30
N TYR A 115 7.83 -23.12 -39.54
CA TYR A 115 7.13 -23.50 -40.80
C TYR A 115 7.84 -24.36 -41.84
#